data_AF-A0A4S8PUQ8-F1
#
_entry.id   AF-A0A4S8PUQ8-F1
#
_cell.length_a   1.000
_cell.length_b   1.000
_cell.length_c   1.000
_cell.angle_alpha   90.00
_cell.angle_beta   90.00
_cell.angle_gamma   90.00
#
_symmetry.space_group_name_H-M   'P 1'
#
loop_
_entity.id
_entity.type
_entity.pdbx_description
1 polymer ?
#
loop_
_entity_poly.entity_id
_entity_poly.type
_entity_poly.pdbx_seq_one_letter_code
_entity_poly.pdbx_strand_id
1 'polypeptide(L)'
;MSEQQRKTTTYLRETDIWRLDALARKQGLTRAELLRRIVSEYVEDHRPEKEPLPVFDLGEPMSVAEQERALTEALERKAGRR
;
A
#
# COMPACT_ATOMS: atom_id res chain seq x y z
N MET A 1 13.96 9.55 -10.27
CA MET A 1 14.79 9.72 -9.05
C MET A 1 15.70 8.52 -8.98
N SER A 2 17.02 8.66 -8.80
CA SER A 2 17.86 7.47 -8.69
C SER A 2 17.55 6.77 -7.37
N GLU A 3 17.19 5.50 -7.45
CA GLU A 3 17.01 4.66 -6.28
C GLU A 3 18.38 4.49 -5.60
N GLN A 4 18.52 4.99 -4.37
CA GLN A 4 19.75 4.80 -3.61
C GLN A 4 19.84 3.34 -3.14
N GLN A 5 20.89 2.63 -3.58
CA GLN A 5 21.16 1.28 -3.11
C GLN A 5 21.78 1.32 -1.70
N ARG A 6 21.13 0.68 -0.73
CA ARG A 6 21.67 0.48 0.62
C ARG A 6 22.24 -0.93 0.74
N LYS A 7 23.48 -1.03 1.22
CA LYS A 7 24.11 -2.33 1.52
C LYS A 7 23.53 -2.91 2.81
N THR A 8 23.12 -4.18 2.76
CA THR A 8 22.62 -4.96 3.90
C THR A 8 23.40 -6.27 3.97
N THR A 9 23.57 -6.79 5.18
CA THR A 9 24.21 -8.09 5.43
C THR A 9 23.20 -9.04 6.05
N THR A 10 23.14 -10.27 5.56
CA THR A 10 22.25 -11.32 6.06
C THR A 10 22.99 -12.64 6.09
N TYR A 11 22.75 -13.44 7.12
CA TYR A 11 23.30 -14.79 7.21
C TYR A 11 22.43 -15.76 6.42
N LEU A 12 23.07 -16.51 5.53
CA LEU A 12 22.44 -17.62 4.79
C LEU A 12 23.14 -18.92 5.17
N ARG A 13 22.40 -20.02 5.09
CA ARG A 13 23.01 -21.34 5.22
C ARG A 13 23.97 -21.55 4.05
N GLU A 14 25.07 -22.23 4.30
CA GLU A 14 26.05 -22.52 3.28
C GLU A 14 25.42 -23.22 2.07
N THR A 15 24.55 -24.21 2.32
CA THR A 15 23.80 -24.93 1.28
C THR A 15 22.95 -24.03 0.38
N ASP A 16 22.40 -22.94 0.92
CA ASP A 16 21.61 -21.98 0.14
C ASP A 16 22.50 -21.10 -0.73
N ILE A 17 23.70 -20.74 -0.26
CA ILE A 17 24.70 -20.01 -1.06
C ILE A 17 25.11 -20.83 -2.29
N TRP A 18 25.38 -22.12 -2.11
CA TRP A 18 25.71 -23.03 -3.22
C TRP A 18 24.58 -23.11 -4.25
N ARG A 19 23.33 -23.22 -3.79
CA ARG A 19 22.16 -23.24 -4.68
C ARG A 19 21.99 -21.92 -5.42
N LEU A 20 22.17 -20.79 -4.75
CA LEU A 20 22.12 -19.46 -5.36
C LEU A 20 23.19 -19.28 -6.43
N ASP A 21 24.43 -19.71 -6.19
CA ASP A 21 25.51 -19.61 -7.17
C ASP A 21 25.23 -20.49 -8.40
N ALA A 22 24.70 -21.70 -8.21
CA ALA A 22 24.31 -22.58 -9.31
C ALA A 22 23.16 -21.98 -10.14
N LEU A 23 22.15 -21.40 -9.49
CA LEU A 23 21.03 -20.72 -10.17
C LEU A 23 21.49 -19.48 -10.92
N ALA A 24 22.34 -18.66 -10.31
CA ALA A 24 22.87 -17.44 -10.92
C ALA A 24 23.68 -17.78 -12.19
N ARG A 25 24.56 -18.78 -12.12
CA ARG A 25 25.31 -19.28 -13.29
C ARG A 25 24.41 -19.78 -14.41
N LYS A 26 23.37 -20.56 -14.09
CA LYS A 26 22.41 -21.07 -15.07
C LYS A 26 21.68 -19.93 -15.79
N GLN A 27 21.46 -18.80 -15.12
CA GLN A 27 20.76 -17.63 -15.67
C GLN A 27 21.71 -16.57 -16.26
N GLY A 28 23.03 -16.77 -16.19
CA GLY A 28 24.01 -15.77 -16.64
C GLY A 28 24.03 -14.50 -15.78
N LEU A 29 23.60 -14.59 -14.52
CA LEU A 29 23.53 -13.47 -13.59
C LEU A 29 24.61 -13.59 -12.51
N THR A 30 24.96 -12.47 -11.89
CA THR A 30 25.68 -12.49 -10.62
C THR A 30 24.74 -12.90 -9.48
N ARG A 31 25.29 -13.48 -8.40
CA ARG A 31 24.51 -13.79 -7.19
C ARG A 31 23.78 -12.56 -6.65
N ALA A 32 24.42 -11.39 -6.70
CA ALA A 32 23.83 -10.16 -6.20
C ALA A 32 22.63 -9.71 -7.05
N GLU A 33 22.70 -9.84 -8.38
CA GLU A 33 21.57 -9.56 -9.27
C GLU A 33 20.41 -10.53 -9.02
N LEU A 34 20.70 -11.82 -8.89
CA LEU A 34 19.69 -12.82 -8.58
C LEU A 34 19.00 -12.53 -7.24
N LEU A 35 19.76 -12.19 -6.20
CA LEU A 35 19.19 -11.84 -4.90
C LEU A 35 18.31 -10.59 -4.96
N ARG A 36 18.74 -9.53 -5.67
CA ARG A 36 17.91 -8.33 -5.85
C ARG A 36 16.59 -8.65 -6.53
N ARG A 37 16.63 -9.48 -7.58
CA ARG A 37 15.44 -9.91 -8.31
C ARG A 37 14.48 -10.69 -7.42
N ILE A 38 14.98 -11.71 -6.71
CA ILE A 38 14.16 -12.54 -5.81
C ILE A 38 13.52 -11.68 -4.71
N VAL A 39 14.29 -10.78 -4.09
CA VAL A 39 13.77 -9.90 -3.04
C VAL A 39 12.72 -8.95 -3.60
N SER A 40 12.94 -8.36 -4.78
CA SER A 40 11.97 -7.47 -5.42
C SER A 40 10.66 -8.19 -5.75
N GLU A 41 10.75 -9.38 -6.35
CA GLU A 41 9.57 -10.20 -6.68
C GLU A 41 8.81 -10.57 -5.39
N TYR A 42 9.52 -11.05 -4.36
CA TYR A 42 8.90 -11.39 -3.08
C TYR A 42 8.19 -10.20 -2.42
N VAL A 43 8.83 -9.02 -2.41
CA VAL A 43 8.26 -7.82 -1.79
C VAL A 43 7.01 -7.33 -2.52
N GLU A 44 7.00 -7.38 -3.85
CA GLU A 44 5.81 -7.01 -4.62
C GLU A 44 4.67 -8.02 -4.41
N ASP A 45 4.98 -9.32 -4.43
CA ASP A 45 3.98 -10.38 -4.23
C ASP A 45 3.38 -10.39 -2.81
N HIS A 46 4.14 -9.94 -1.81
CA HIS A 46 3.72 -9.90 -0.41
C HIS A 46 3.42 -8.47 0.07
N ARG A 47 3.22 -7.54 -0.87
CA ARG A 47 2.80 -6.20 -0.53
C ARG A 47 1.43 -6.27 0.13
N PRO A 48 1.24 -5.65 1.31
CA PRO A 48 -0.08 -5.63 1.94
C PRO A 48 -1.08 -4.98 0.97
N GLU A 49 -2.24 -5.61 0.81
CA GLU A 49 -3.35 -4.99 0.09
C GLU A 49 -3.62 -3.63 0.74
N LYS A 50 -3.71 -2.58 -0.08
CA LYS A 50 -4.13 -1.28 0.44
C LYS A 50 -5.55 -1.49 0.96
N GLU A 51 -5.78 -1.20 2.23
CA GLU A 51 -7.14 -1.15 2.76
C GLU A 51 -7.97 -0.29 1.79
N PRO A 52 -9.15 -0.78 1.35
CA PRO A 52 -10.01 0.02 0.50
C PRO A 52 -10.26 1.34 1.23
N LEU A 53 -10.21 2.44 0.49
CA LEU A 53 -10.55 3.74 1.05
C LEU A 53 -11.92 3.62 1.72
N PRO A 54 -12.13 4.23 2.90
CA PRO A 54 -13.41 4.19 3.56
C PRO A 54 -14.46 4.70 2.59
N VAL A 55 -15.34 3.81 2.16
CA VAL A 55 -16.52 4.19 1.38
C VAL A 55 -17.43 4.83 2.42
N PHE A 56 -17.48 6.16 2.44
CA PHE A 56 -18.45 6.87 3.26
C PHE A 56 -19.84 6.44 2.76
N ASP A 57 -20.58 5.72 3.59
CA ASP A 57 -22.00 5.51 3.39
C ASP A 57 -22.69 6.85 3.64
N LEU A 58 -22.78 7.67 2.59
CA LEU A 58 -23.44 8.97 2.62
C LEU A 58 -24.97 8.84 2.65
N GLY A 59 -25.49 7.61 2.75
CA GLY A 59 -26.92 7.33 2.66
C GLY A 59 -27.50 7.73 1.31
N GLU A 60 -28.82 7.78 1.24
CA GLU A 60 -29.50 8.30 0.07
C GLU A 60 -29.33 9.83 -0.03
N PRO A 61 -29.12 10.37 -1.24
CA PRO A 61 -29.06 11.81 -1.42
C PRO A 61 -30.38 12.45 -1.01
N MET A 62 -30.31 13.40 -0.07
CA MET A 62 -31.47 14.15 0.37
C MET A 62 -32.11 14.88 -0.83
N SER A 63 -33.43 14.83 -0.92
CA SER A 63 -34.18 15.67 -1.85
C SER A 63 -34.02 17.15 -1.50
N VAL A 64 -34.25 18.03 -2.49
CA VAL A 64 -34.16 19.49 -2.30
C VAL A 64 -35.05 19.96 -1.14
N ALA A 65 -36.27 19.42 -1.03
CA ALA A 65 -37.20 19.76 0.04
C ALA A 65 -36.73 19.28 1.43
N GLU A 66 -35.95 18.20 1.51
CA GLU A 66 -35.35 17.75 2.77
C GLU A 66 -34.16 18.64 3.15
N GLN A 67 -33.36 19.06 2.18
CA GLN A 67 -32.23 19.97 2.41
C GLN A 67 -32.71 21.33 2.93
N GLU A 68 -33.78 21.88 2.34
CA GLU A 68 -34.38 23.15 2.76
C GLU A 68 -34.95 23.08 4.18
N ARG A 69 -35.61 21.98 4.55
CA ARG A 69 -36.11 21.76 5.92
C ARG A 69 -34.96 21.67 6.93
N ALA A 70 -33.96 20.85 6.65
CA ALA A 70 -32.79 20.69 7.51
C ALA A 70 -32.02 22.00 7.72
N LEU A 71 -31.91 22.82 6.66
CA LEU A 71 -31.27 24.13 6.73
C LEU A 71 -32.09 25.11 7.60
N THR A 72 -33.40 25.16 7.39
CA THR A 72 -34.31 26.00 8.18
C THR A 72 -34.25 25.65 9.67
N GLU A 73 -34.36 24.37 10.01
CA GLU A 73 -34.26 23.88 11.39
C GLU A 73 -32.89 24.18 12.03
N ALA A 74 -31.80 24.16 11.26
CA ALA A 74 -30.48 24.52 11.75
C ALA A 74 -30.37 26.03 12.04
N LEU A 75 -30.96 26.87 11.19
CA LEU A 75 -31.01 28.33 11.38
C LEU A 75 -31.85 28.71 12.60
N GLU A 76 -33.02 28.08 12.78
CA GLU A 76 -33.87 28.29 13.96
C GLU A 76 -33.18 27.88 15.26
N ARG A 77 -32.54 26.71 15.29
CA ARG A 77 -31.73 26.27 16.45
C ARG A 77 -30.60 27.24 16.78
N LYS A 78 -29.97 27.84 15.77
CA LYS A 78 -28.90 28.84 15.95
C LYS A 78 -29.46 30.18 16.44
N ALA A 79 -30.61 30.60 15.93
CA ALA A 79 -31.27 31.84 16.31
C ALA A 79 -31.81 31.76 17.75
N GLY A 80 -32.39 30.63 18.17
CA GLY A 80 -32.92 30.42 19.52
C GLY A 80 -31.86 30.15 20.61
N ARG A 81 -30.58 29.99 20.23
CA ARG A 81 -29.44 29.91 21.17
C ARG A 81 -28.82 31.27 21.50
N ARG A 82 -29.34 32.36 20.93
CA ARG A 82 -28.93 33.74 21.24
C ARG A 82 -29.87 34.39 22.24
#